data_AF-A0A349YGX8-F1
#
_entry.id   AF-A0A349YGX8-F1
#
_cell.length_a   1.000
_cell.length_b   1.000
_cell.length_c   1.000
_cell.angle_alpha   90.00
_cell.angle_beta   90.00
_cell.angle_gamma   90.00
#
_symmetry.space_group_name_H-M   'P 1'
#
loop_
_entity.id
_entity.type
_entity.pdbx_description
1 polymer ?
#
loop_
_entity_poly.entity_id
_entity_poly.type
_entity_poly.pdbx_seq_one_letter_code
_entity_poly.pdbx_strand_id
1 'polypeptide(L)'
;TQAYNLIYRSGLSIYTTQDTKIQSICDEVFSDESMYPANSTFELSYRLTVIDDKGDAHNYSELNLRKYFQAKDPAFNLYFKDKDKATPYIEEYRKTVVGETDKIDGEVINFVPQPQVSFVLMDQFTGQVKALIGGRGTKAYSRSLNRATATTRQPGSTFKIVSTYLPALDTKGMTLATVFDDDEYYYPGGLKKVNNWNGEAYNGFTTIRQAIYNSMNVMAVKTLEKVTTQTGFSYLQKLGFTTLVENRTDENTGATHSDLNLSLALGGITDGVTNLELTNSFATIANGGNYTSPKLYTKILDQSGKVLIDHTDSSSTQVMKDSTAFLLTNAMEDVVKVGTGKKLSLASVNMPVAGKTGTTSNDNDLWFVGYTPYYTAGIWGGYDNNGDQADTSYHKNLWRTVMEKIHKPLPRKEFSRPDSITTAKICTKSGKLAIDGVCDHAPNGSTVRTEYFAKGTVPAEACDVHVKFPVCITSGQTPSSNCPSEDIVNKVFIVKSKEEARTADTPYILPINFETTLCAVHTHATVVPTPPVTDEPDDGENGEGEDDIIPPSNENKPADGPQNEPEDEFDPPEENTE
;
A
#
# COMPACT_ATOMS: atom_id res chain seq x y z
N THR A 1 -15.85 13.61 -37.62
CA THR A 1 -16.01 14.77 -38.52
C THR A 1 -17.16 15.70 -38.10
N GLN A 2 -18.38 15.22 -37.80
CA GLN A 2 -19.46 16.08 -37.27
C GLN A 2 -19.20 16.64 -35.85
N ALA A 3 -18.86 15.78 -34.88
CA ALA A 3 -18.55 16.22 -33.51
C ALA A 3 -17.35 17.19 -33.46
N TYR A 4 -16.31 16.94 -34.27
CA TYR A 4 -15.17 17.85 -34.42
C TYR A 4 -15.61 19.24 -34.91
N ASN A 5 -16.44 19.29 -35.96
CA ASN A 5 -16.97 20.56 -36.47
C ASN A 5 -17.83 21.28 -35.42
N LEU A 6 -18.64 20.56 -34.65
CA LEU A 6 -19.43 21.16 -33.58
C LEU A 6 -18.53 21.80 -32.52
N ILE A 7 -17.50 21.09 -32.05
CA ILE A 7 -16.55 21.60 -31.03
C ILE A 7 -15.81 22.84 -31.52
N TYR A 8 -15.24 22.80 -32.73
CA TYR A 8 -14.31 23.84 -33.18
C TYR A 8 -14.95 24.94 -34.03
N ARG A 9 -16.20 24.79 -34.48
CA ARG A 9 -16.86 25.75 -35.38
C ARG A 9 -18.24 26.20 -34.93
N SER A 10 -18.91 25.47 -34.03
CA SER A 10 -20.31 25.74 -33.64
C SER A 10 -20.45 26.30 -32.22
N GLY A 11 -19.37 26.82 -31.62
CA GLY A 11 -19.39 27.59 -30.37
C GLY A 11 -20.01 26.88 -29.17
N LEU A 12 -19.68 25.61 -28.95
CA LEU A 12 -20.16 24.87 -27.79
C LEU A 12 -19.60 25.45 -26.48
N SER A 13 -20.40 25.37 -25.41
CA SER A 13 -19.91 25.55 -24.04
C SER A 13 -19.75 24.18 -23.37
N ILE A 14 -18.52 23.84 -22.96
CA ILE A 14 -18.18 22.57 -22.31
C ILE A 14 -17.81 22.84 -20.86
N TYR A 15 -18.59 22.30 -19.92
CA TYR A 15 -18.38 22.46 -18.49
C TYR A 15 -17.51 21.30 -17.98
N THR A 16 -16.23 21.57 -17.77
CA THR A 16 -15.27 20.57 -17.29
C THR A 16 -15.42 20.34 -15.78
N THR A 17 -14.89 19.22 -15.29
CA THR A 17 -14.85 18.91 -13.86
C THR A 17 -13.58 19.39 -13.16
N GLN A 18 -12.62 19.90 -13.93
CA GLN A 18 -11.33 20.34 -13.43
C GLN A 18 -11.50 21.53 -12.49
N ASP A 19 -10.92 21.42 -11.29
CA ASP A 19 -10.83 22.53 -10.36
C ASP A 19 -9.56 23.32 -10.69
N THR A 20 -9.71 24.58 -11.07
CA THR A 20 -8.59 25.42 -11.52
C THR A 20 -7.57 25.67 -10.42
N LYS A 21 -7.99 25.78 -9.16
CA LYS A 21 -7.07 26.01 -8.03
C LYS A 21 -6.26 24.74 -7.75
N ILE A 22 -6.92 23.58 -7.72
CA ILE A 22 -6.25 22.29 -7.55
C ILE A 22 -5.30 22.02 -8.72
N GLN A 23 -5.73 22.28 -9.95
CA GLN A 23 -4.88 22.10 -11.13
C GLN A 23 -3.65 23.02 -11.07
N SER A 24 -3.81 24.29 -10.71
CA SER A 24 -2.65 25.20 -10.58
C SER A 24 -1.64 24.75 -9.53
N ILE A 25 -2.10 24.18 -8.40
CA ILE A 25 -1.20 23.56 -7.40
C ILE A 25 -0.42 22.40 -8.03
N CYS A 26 -1.10 21.55 -8.81
CA CYS A 26 -0.46 20.44 -9.49
C CYS A 26 0.58 20.97 -10.50
N ASP A 27 0.19 21.90 -11.37
CA ASP A 27 1.07 22.47 -12.40
C ASP A 27 2.33 23.10 -11.77
N GLU A 28 2.18 23.85 -10.67
CA GLU A 28 3.30 24.42 -9.90
C GLU A 28 4.27 23.32 -9.44
N VAL A 29 3.76 22.32 -8.70
CA VAL A 29 4.60 21.28 -8.08
C VAL A 29 5.25 20.36 -9.13
N PHE A 30 4.52 19.97 -10.18
CA PHE A 30 5.07 19.07 -11.20
C PHE A 30 6.03 19.78 -12.17
N SER A 31 6.00 21.11 -12.23
CA SER A 31 6.97 21.92 -12.97
C SER A 31 8.26 22.21 -12.20
N ASP A 32 8.31 21.94 -10.90
CA ASP A 32 9.49 22.13 -10.07
C ASP A 32 10.53 21.04 -10.35
N GLU A 33 11.55 21.39 -11.12
CA GLU A 33 12.63 20.48 -11.51
C GLU A 33 13.45 19.98 -10.32
N SER A 34 13.44 20.66 -9.17
CA SER A 34 14.13 20.20 -7.95
C SER A 34 13.46 18.98 -7.30
N MET A 35 12.21 18.70 -7.67
CA MET A 35 11.44 17.55 -7.18
C MET A 35 11.78 16.24 -7.91
N TYR A 36 12.68 16.27 -8.89
CA TYR A 36 13.05 15.13 -9.72
C TYR A 36 14.52 14.72 -9.55
N PRO A 37 14.91 13.50 -9.96
CA PRO A 37 16.29 13.04 -9.82
C PRO A 37 17.29 13.92 -10.58
N ALA A 38 18.40 14.28 -9.92
CA ALA A 38 19.41 15.18 -10.48
C ALA A 38 20.11 14.63 -11.75
N ASN A 39 20.12 13.31 -11.93
CA ASN A 39 20.66 12.61 -13.09
C ASN A 39 19.61 12.32 -14.18
N SER A 40 18.54 13.15 -14.23
CA SER A 40 17.51 13.10 -15.28
C SER A 40 18.13 13.12 -16.68
N THR A 41 17.49 12.45 -17.63
CA THR A 41 17.89 12.43 -19.04
C THR A 41 16.84 13.11 -19.91
N PHE A 42 17.14 13.29 -21.19
CA PHE A 42 16.25 13.85 -22.18
C PHE A 42 16.06 12.85 -23.31
N GLU A 43 14.81 12.47 -23.54
CA GLU A 43 14.42 11.66 -24.68
C GLU A 43 14.27 12.55 -25.92
N LEU A 44 14.95 12.18 -27.00
CA LEU A 44 14.78 12.81 -28.30
C LEU A 44 13.45 12.36 -28.93
N SER A 45 12.51 13.29 -29.07
CA SER A 45 11.36 13.15 -29.97
C SER A 45 11.67 13.86 -31.29
N TYR A 46 11.43 13.16 -32.38
CA TYR A 46 11.88 13.55 -33.71
C TYR A 46 10.78 13.33 -34.74
N ARG A 47 10.48 14.34 -35.53
CA ARG A 47 9.58 14.22 -36.69
C ARG A 47 10.19 14.95 -37.88
N LEU A 48 10.23 14.31 -39.02
CA LEU A 48 10.73 14.87 -40.26
C LEU A 48 9.77 14.53 -41.40
N THR A 49 9.39 15.54 -42.18
CA THR A 49 8.64 15.38 -43.43
C THR A 49 9.50 15.85 -44.59
N VAL A 50 9.67 14.97 -45.58
CA VAL A 50 10.49 15.19 -46.78
C VAL A 50 9.59 15.05 -48.00
N ILE A 51 9.66 15.99 -48.93
CA ILE A 51 9.02 15.92 -50.25
C ILE A 51 10.09 15.51 -51.25
N ASP A 52 9.87 14.39 -51.93
CA ASP A 52 10.81 13.92 -52.95
C ASP A 52 10.67 14.70 -54.27
N ASP A 53 11.53 14.36 -55.24
CA ASP A 53 11.57 14.98 -56.57
C ASP A 53 10.28 14.78 -57.40
N LYS A 54 9.42 13.83 -57.01
CA LYS A 54 8.10 13.57 -57.61
C LYS A 54 6.97 14.32 -56.91
N GLY A 55 7.27 14.97 -55.79
CA GLY A 55 6.28 15.67 -54.96
C GLY A 55 5.60 14.79 -53.92
N ASP A 56 6.06 13.56 -53.70
CA ASP A 56 5.49 12.65 -52.70
C ASP A 56 6.07 12.94 -51.31
N ALA A 57 5.21 12.88 -50.28
CA ALA A 57 5.57 13.19 -48.90
C ALA A 57 5.96 11.94 -48.10
N HIS A 58 7.19 11.92 -47.59
CA HIS A 58 7.75 10.87 -46.73
C HIS A 58 7.85 11.37 -45.29
N ASN A 59 7.34 10.59 -44.34
CA ASN A 59 7.27 10.95 -42.93
C ASN A 59 8.15 10.02 -42.08
N TYR A 60 9.08 10.61 -41.34
CA TYR A 60 9.99 9.91 -40.44
C TYR A 60 9.74 10.35 -38.99
N SER A 61 9.85 9.39 -38.08
CA SER A 61 9.64 9.58 -36.64
C SER A 61 10.87 9.17 -35.83
N GLU A 62 10.83 9.44 -34.53
CA GLU A 62 11.82 8.95 -33.56
C GLU A 62 11.97 7.42 -33.60
N LEU A 63 10.89 6.69 -33.93
CA LEU A 63 10.93 5.23 -34.11
C LEU A 63 11.81 4.84 -35.30
N ASN A 64 11.73 5.58 -36.41
CA ASN A 64 12.53 5.30 -37.60
C ASN A 64 14.01 5.60 -37.33
N LEU A 65 14.30 6.74 -36.70
CA LEU A 65 15.66 7.13 -36.29
C LEU A 65 16.27 6.09 -35.35
N ARG A 66 15.53 5.68 -34.31
CA ARG A 66 15.99 4.64 -33.36
C ARG A 66 16.28 3.32 -34.06
N LYS A 67 15.38 2.83 -34.93
CA LYS A 67 15.58 1.57 -35.66
C LYS A 67 16.82 1.61 -36.55
N TYR A 68 17.09 2.74 -37.20
CA TYR A 68 18.28 2.92 -38.03
C TYR A 68 19.58 2.72 -37.22
N PHE A 69 19.69 3.33 -36.06
CA PHE A 69 20.87 3.16 -35.21
C PHE A 69 20.90 1.82 -34.49
N GLN A 70 19.74 1.24 -34.14
CA GLN A 70 19.66 -0.10 -33.54
C GLN A 70 20.13 -1.22 -34.49
N ALA A 71 20.08 -0.98 -35.81
CA ALA A 71 20.68 -1.89 -36.79
C ALA A 71 22.22 -1.91 -36.73
N LYS A 72 22.86 -0.87 -36.17
CA LYS A 72 24.32 -0.75 -36.00
C LYS A 72 24.76 -1.08 -34.57
N ASP A 73 24.00 -0.60 -33.59
CA ASP A 73 24.18 -0.83 -32.16
C ASP A 73 22.84 -1.21 -31.53
N PRO A 74 22.58 -2.51 -31.26
CA PRO A 74 21.33 -2.97 -30.66
C PRO A 74 20.99 -2.31 -29.31
N ALA A 75 21.98 -1.79 -28.58
CA ALA A 75 21.78 -1.11 -27.30
C ALA A 75 21.42 0.38 -27.44
N PHE A 76 21.46 0.93 -28.65
CA PHE A 76 21.17 2.33 -28.90
C PHE A 76 19.76 2.72 -28.44
N ASN A 77 19.66 3.87 -27.77
CA ASN A 77 18.42 4.48 -27.34
C ASN A 77 18.48 6.01 -27.53
N LEU A 78 17.33 6.65 -27.39
CA LEU A 78 17.15 8.08 -27.63
C LEU A 78 17.30 8.95 -26.37
N TYR A 79 17.90 8.42 -25.30
CA TYR A 79 17.98 9.07 -24.00
C TYR A 79 19.38 9.63 -23.79
N PHE A 80 19.47 10.95 -23.65
CA PHE A 80 20.74 11.67 -23.54
C PHE A 80 20.81 12.43 -22.22
N LYS A 81 21.96 12.38 -21.54
CA LYS A 81 22.22 13.24 -20.36
C LYS A 81 22.38 14.72 -20.75
N ASP A 82 22.80 14.95 -21.99
CA ASP A 82 23.03 16.26 -22.57
C ASP A 82 22.40 16.28 -23.97
N LYS A 83 21.52 17.26 -24.21
CA LYS A 83 20.74 17.39 -25.44
C LYS A 83 21.64 17.53 -26.67
N ASP A 84 22.79 18.18 -26.52
CA ASP A 84 23.73 18.43 -27.63
C ASP A 84 24.35 17.13 -28.16
N LYS A 85 24.35 16.06 -27.34
CA LYS A 85 24.83 14.74 -27.76
C LYS A 85 23.89 14.03 -28.73
N ALA A 86 22.66 14.51 -28.89
CA ALA A 86 21.72 13.96 -29.87
C ALA A 86 21.97 14.49 -31.29
N THR A 87 22.59 15.66 -31.43
CA THR A 87 22.79 16.36 -32.72
C THR A 87 23.50 15.50 -33.77
N PRO A 88 24.61 14.80 -33.47
CA PRO A 88 25.28 13.96 -34.47
C PRO A 88 24.37 12.84 -35.03
N TYR A 89 23.52 12.26 -34.18
CA TYR A 89 22.58 11.21 -34.59
C TYR A 89 21.47 11.75 -35.49
N ILE A 90 20.95 12.95 -35.18
CA ILE A 90 19.94 13.62 -35.99
C ILE A 90 20.53 13.95 -37.37
N GLU A 91 21.72 14.52 -37.42
CA GLU A 91 22.38 14.89 -38.68
C GLU A 91 22.71 13.68 -39.55
N GLU A 92 23.26 12.62 -38.97
CA GLU A 92 23.55 11.38 -39.69
C GLU A 92 22.26 10.74 -40.24
N TYR A 93 21.21 10.68 -39.43
CA TYR A 93 19.94 10.12 -39.87
C TYR A 93 19.31 10.96 -40.98
N ARG A 94 19.29 12.29 -40.82
CA ARG A 94 18.78 13.22 -41.84
C ARG A 94 19.50 13.05 -43.17
N LYS A 95 20.84 12.96 -43.18
CA LYS A 95 21.65 12.70 -44.39
C LYS A 95 21.32 11.37 -45.06
N THR A 96 20.80 10.40 -44.32
CA THR A 96 20.44 9.09 -44.85
C THR A 96 19.06 9.09 -45.52
N VAL A 97 18.13 9.92 -45.04
CA VAL A 97 16.72 9.88 -45.48
C VAL A 97 16.31 11.04 -46.37
N VAL A 98 17.14 12.08 -46.49
CA VAL A 98 16.91 13.21 -47.39
C VAL A 98 17.84 13.08 -48.60
N GLY A 99 17.28 12.84 -49.78
CA GLY A 99 18.01 12.80 -51.05
C GLY A 99 18.51 14.18 -51.49
N GLU A 100 19.44 14.20 -52.44
CA GLU A 100 20.08 15.45 -52.92
C GLU A 100 19.09 16.46 -53.51
N THR A 101 18.00 15.98 -54.11
CA THR A 101 16.96 16.78 -54.75
C THR A 101 15.72 16.98 -53.88
N ASP A 102 15.66 16.32 -52.72
CA ASP A 102 14.50 16.33 -51.86
C ASP A 102 14.40 17.64 -51.06
N LYS A 103 13.17 18.02 -50.69
CA LYS A 103 12.90 19.20 -49.87
C LYS A 103 12.38 18.79 -48.50
N ILE A 104 12.97 19.32 -47.43
CA ILE A 104 12.39 19.22 -46.09
C ILE A 104 11.17 20.14 -46.02
N ASP A 105 9.99 19.56 -45.83
CA ASP A 105 8.75 20.32 -45.62
C ASP A 105 8.63 20.79 -44.16
N GLY A 106 9.04 19.94 -43.23
CA GLY A 106 9.03 20.26 -41.80
C GLY A 106 9.90 19.32 -40.99
N GLU A 107 10.59 19.87 -40.00
CA GLU A 107 11.36 19.11 -39.03
C GLU A 107 11.08 19.63 -37.63
N VAL A 108 10.81 18.71 -36.71
CA VAL A 108 10.51 18.98 -35.32
C VAL A 108 11.41 18.13 -34.45
N ILE A 109 12.24 18.80 -33.67
CA ILE A 109 13.16 18.19 -32.70
C ILE A 109 12.73 18.69 -31.32
N ASN A 110 12.42 17.77 -30.42
CA ASN A 110 12.06 18.10 -29.05
C ASN A 110 12.79 17.16 -28.07
N PHE A 111 13.05 17.67 -26.87
CA PHE A 111 13.71 16.94 -25.80
C PHE A 111 12.79 16.83 -24.60
N VAL A 112 12.24 15.64 -24.40
CA VAL A 112 11.30 15.35 -23.32
C VAL A 112 12.09 14.94 -22.07
N PRO A 113 11.97 15.64 -20.93
CA PRO A 113 12.70 15.28 -19.72
C PRO A 113 12.20 13.94 -19.16
N GLN A 114 13.12 13.16 -18.62
CA GLN A 114 12.91 11.82 -18.07
C GLN A 114 13.65 11.71 -16.72
N PRO A 115 13.11 11.03 -15.69
CA PRO A 115 11.87 10.25 -15.73
C PRO A 115 10.63 11.13 -15.86
N GLN A 116 9.56 10.53 -16.37
CA GLN A 116 8.23 11.07 -16.53
C GLN A 116 7.32 10.74 -15.36
N VAL A 117 6.17 11.39 -15.32
CA VAL A 117 5.18 11.26 -14.26
C VAL A 117 3.78 11.46 -14.82
N SER A 118 2.80 10.82 -14.20
CA SER A 118 1.40 11.13 -14.40
C SER A 118 0.67 11.20 -13.06
N PHE A 119 -0.33 12.07 -12.96
CA PHE A 119 -1.12 12.27 -11.75
C PHE A 119 -2.60 12.42 -12.09
N VAL A 120 -3.44 11.76 -11.30
CA VAL A 120 -4.90 11.85 -11.38
C VAL A 120 -5.41 12.19 -9.99
N LEU A 121 -6.26 13.21 -9.87
CA LEU A 121 -7.00 13.49 -8.63
C LEU A 121 -8.50 13.51 -8.89
N MET A 122 -9.23 12.73 -8.10
CA MET A 122 -10.66 12.52 -8.22
C MET A 122 -11.37 12.85 -6.92
N ASP A 123 -12.56 13.44 -7.05
CA ASP A 123 -13.59 13.39 -6.02
C ASP A 123 -14.22 11.98 -6.06
N GLN A 124 -13.97 11.18 -5.02
CA GLN A 124 -14.43 9.79 -4.98
C GLN A 124 -15.94 9.62 -4.98
N PHE A 125 -16.70 10.61 -4.50
CA PHE A 125 -18.16 10.50 -4.38
C PHE A 125 -18.85 10.75 -5.72
N THR A 126 -18.26 11.64 -6.54
CA THR A 126 -18.87 12.08 -7.80
C THR A 126 -18.19 11.48 -9.04
N GLY A 127 -17.00 10.89 -8.90
CA GLY A 127 -16.19 10.41 -10.03
C GLY A 127 -15.57 11.55 -10.84
N GLN A 128 -15.72 12.80 -10.41
CA GLN A 128 -15.19 13.97 -11.11
C GLN A 128 -13.67 14.03 -10.99
N VAL A 129 -12.99 14.11 -12.13
CA VAL A 129 -11.53 14.33 -12.19
C VAL A 129 -11.29 15.83 -11.98
N LYS A 130 -10.73 16.18 -10.82
CA LYS A 130 -10.48 17.57 -10.42
C LYS A 130 -9.13 18.09 -10.90
N ALA A 131 -8.13 17.22 -11.03
CA ALA A 131 -6.85 17.56 -11.64
C ALA A 131 -6.25 16.37 -12.40
N LEU A 132 -5.48 16.69 -13.43
CA LEU A 132 -4.86 15.71 -14.32
C LEU A 132 -3.50 16.22 -14.81
N ILE A 133 -2.46 15.41 -14.64
CA ILE A 133 -1.11 15.68 -15.15
C ILE A 133 -0.70 14.52 -16.05
N GLY A 134 -0.44 14.84 -17.32
CA GLY A 134 -0.09 13.85 -18.33
C GLY A 134 1.40 13.63 -18.56
N GLY A 135 2.25 14.47 -17.96
CA GLY A 135 3.71 14.41 -18.12
C GLY A 135 4.45 15.56 -17.44
N ARG A 136 5.74 15.35 -17.20
CA ARG A 136 6.73 16.35 -16.81
C ARG A 136 7.21 17.14 -18.02
N GLY A 137 7.55 18.41 -17.80
CA GLY A 137 8.12 19.30 -18.80
C GLY A 137 7.08 20.13 -19.54
N THR A 138 7.56 21.06 -20.37
CA THR A 138 6.70 22.01 -21.07
C THR A 138 5.84 21.31 -22.11
N LYS A 139 4.53 21.59 -22.09
CA LYS A 139 3.60 21.14 -23.12
C LYS A 139 3.88 21.86 -24.45
N ALA A 140 4.62 21.20 -25.33
CA ALA A 140 5.00 21.76 -26.63
C ALA A 140 3.85 21.79 -27.66
N TYR A 141 2.88 20.87 -27.56
CA TYR A 141 1.81 20.72 -28.55
C TYR A 141 0.43 20.49 -27.92
N SER A 142 -0.61 20.89 -28.63
CA SER A 142 -1.98 20.46 -28.32
C SER A 142 -2.10 18.95 -28.51
N ARG A 143 -2.82 18.29 -27.59
CA ARG A 143 -3.02 16.83 -27.60
C ARG A 143 -1.70 16.02 -27.56
N SER A 144 -0.67 16.56 -26.89
CA SER A 144 0.49 15.77 -26.48
C SER A 144 0.07 14.53 -25.68
N LEU A 145 0.93 13.51 -25.66
CA LEU A 145 0.66 12.27 -24.92
C LEU A 145 0.29 12.59 -23.46
N ASN A 146 -0.82 12.03 -23.01
CA ASN A 146 -1.25 12.10 -21.62
C ASN A 146 -1.10 10.71 -20.99
N ARG A 147 -0.01 10.52 -20.23
CA ARG A 147 0.30 9.22 -19.61
C ARG A 147 -0.73 8.79 -18.56
N ALA A 148 -1.50 9.73 -18.01
CA ALA A 148 -2.53 9.39 -17.04
C ALA A 148 -3.70 8.61 -17.66
N THR A 149 -3.98 8.84 -18.95
CA THR A 149 -5.18 8.31 -19.63
C THR A 149 -4.89 7.49 -20.87
N ALA A 150 -3.72 7.65 -21.50
CA ALA A 150 -3.41 7.08 -22.81
C ALA A 150 -2.22 6.11 -22.79
N THR A 151 -1.58 5.92 -21.63
CA THR A 151 -0.46 4.98 -21.47
C THR A 151 -0.84 3.95 -20.42
N THR A 152 -0.61 2.68 -20.73
CA THR A 152 -0.76 1.59 -19.79
C THR A 152 0.59 1.20 -19.22
N ARG A 153 0.62 0.89 -17.93
CA ARG A 153 1.83 0.52 -17.18
C ARG A 153 1.51 -0.59 -16.20
N GLN A 154 2.50 -1.37 -15.81
CA GLN A 154 2.30 -2.46 -14.86
C GLN A 154 1.99 -1.85 -13.47
N PRO A 155 0.85 -2.19 -12.82
CA PRO A 155 0.41 -1.54 -11.57
C PRO A 155 1.23 -1.95 -10.32
N GLY A 156 2.01 -3.03 -10.43
CA GLY A 156 2.77 -3.61 -9.33
C GLY A 156 1.90 -3.94 -8.11
N SER A 157 2.46 -3.79 -6.91
CA SER A 157 1.79 -4.17 -5.65
C SER A 157 0.52 -3.38 -5.29
N THR A 158 0.17 -2.31 -6.01
CA THR A 158 -1.16 -1.68 -5.85
C THR A 158 -2.28 -2.65 -6.19
N PHE A 159 -2.02 -3.55 -7.15
CA PHE A 159 -3.01 -4.48 -7.68
C PHE A 159 -3.44 -5.54 -6.67
N LYS A 160 -2.58 -5.89 -5.70
CA LYS A 160 -2.91 -6.80 -4.59
C LYS A 160 -4.20 -6.40 -3.87
N ILE A 161 -4.43 -5.09 -3.72
CA ILE A 161 -5.64 -4.60 -3.05
C ILE A 161 -6.88 -5.00 -3.85
N VAL A 162 -6.90 -4.68 -5.13
CA VAL A 162 -8.10 -4.77 -5.97
C VAL A 162 -8.32 -6.16 -6.60
N SER A 163 -7.26 -6.89 -6.93
CA SER A 163 -7.35 -8.22 -7.54
C SER A 163 -7.44 -9.35 -6.52
N THR A 164 -6.97 -9.13 -5.28
CA THR A 164 -6.72 -10.21 -4.32
C THR A 164 -7.40 -9.96 -2.97
N TYR A 165 -7.01 -8.92 -2.23
CA TYR A 165 -7.51 -8.73 -0.86
C TYR A 165 -8.96 -8.28 -0.82
N LEU A 166 -9.38 -7.42 -1.76
CA LEU A 166 -10.77 -7.04 -1.93
C LEU A 166 -11.68 -8.26 -2.11
N PRO A 167 -11.51 -9.11 -3.14
CA PRO A 167 -12.38 -10.27 -3.31
C PRO A 167 -12.27 -11.31 -2.17
N ALA A 168 -11.10 -11.41 -1.51
CA ALA A 168 -10.93 -12.26 -0.33
C ALA A 168 -11.87 -11.86 0.83
N LEU A 169 -11.86 -10.57 1.17
CA LEU A 169 -12.70 -10.01 2.23
C LEU A 169 -14.18 -9.98 1.83
N ASP A 170 -14.47 -9.70 0.56
CA ASP A 170 -15.85 -9.48 0.11
C ASP A 170 -16.64 -10.78 -0.07
N THR A 171 -15.98 -11.85 -0.55
CA THR A 171 -16.66 -13.07 -1.01
C THR A 171 -16.19 -14.38 -0.39
N LYS A 172 -14.99 -14.44 0.20
CA LYS A 172 -14.40 -15.71 0.68
C LYS A 172 -14.45 -15.88 2.19
N GLY A 173 -15.10 -14.97 2.91
CA GLY A 173 -15.20 -15.02 4.38
C GLY A 173 -13.86 -14.80 5.09
N MET A 174 -12.82 -14.39 4.35
CA MET A 174 -11.56 -14.01 4.96
C MET A 174 -11.70 -12.66 5.67
N THR A 175 -10.86 -12.44 6.65
CA THR A 175 -10.82 -11.19 7.44
C THR A 175 -9.41 -10.64 7.44
N LEU A 176 -9.24 -9.41 7.92
CA LEU A 176 -7.90 -8.86 8.12
C LEU A 176 -7.05 -9.67 9.12
N ALA A 177 -7.71 -10.43 10.00
CA ALA A 177 -7.09 -11.35 10.94
C ALA A 177 -6.76 -12.73 10.35
N THR A 178 -7.24 -13.07 9.15
CA THR A 178 -6.92 -14.36 8.51
C THR A 178 -5.41 -14.51 8.39
N VAL A 179 -4.89 -15.63 8.87
CA VAL A 179 -3.46 -15.94 8.91
C VAL A 179 -3.10 -16.93 7.80
N PHE A 180 -1.98 -16.66 7.13
CA PHE A 180 -1.24 -17.68 6.39
C PHE A 180 0.19 -17.74 6.93
N ASP A 181 0.85 -18.86 6.65
CA ASP A 181 2.29 -18.97 6.85
C ASP A 181 3.01 -18.23 5.71
N ASP A 182 3.80 -17.21 6.04
CA ASP A 182 4.76 -16.60 5.13
C ASP A 182 6.05 -17.42 5.22
N ASP A 183 6.23 -18.32 4.26
CA ASP A 183 7.33 -19.25 4.10
C ASP A 183 7.68 -19.42 2.61
N GLU A 184 8.64 -20.30 2.31
CA GLU A 184 9.01 -20.59 0.93
C GLU A 184 7.82 -21.15 0.14
N TYR A 185 7.52 -20.51 -0.99
CA TYR A 185 6.34 -20.83 -1.79
C TYR A 185 6.63 -20.81 -3.29
N TYR A 186 6.11 -21.81 -3.99
CA TYR A 186 6.22 -22.01 -5.42
C TYR A 186 4.85 -21.91 -6.08
N TYR A 187 4.80 -21.37 -7.29
CA TYR A 187 3.56 -21.39 -8.06
C TYR A 187 3.10 -22.84 -8.29
N PRO A 188 1.81 -23.16 -8.06
CA PRO A 188 1.26 -24.49 -8.28
C PRO A 188 1.59 -25.02 -9.68
N GLY A 189 2.00 -26.29 -9.76
CA GLY A 189 2.30 -26.96 -11.03
C GLY A 189 3.66 -26.60 -11.67
N GLY A 190 4.55 -25.90 -10.95
CA GLY A 190 5.89 -25.59 -11.45
C GLY A 190 6.95 -25.40 -10.36
N LEU A 191 8.18 -25.10 -10.80
CA LEU A 191 9.34 -24.84 -9.93
C LEU A 191 9.65 -23.34 -9.78
N LYS A 192 8.75 -22.47 -10.24
CA LYS A 192 8.94 -21.02 -10.15
C LYS A 192 8.65 -20.54 -8.73
N LYS A 193 9.68 -20.09 -8.02
CA LYS A 193 9.58 -19.51 -6.68
C LYS A 193 8.88 -18.16 -6.71
N VAL A 194 8.06 -17.88 -5.70
CA VAL A 194 7.50 -16.55 -5.43
C VAL A 194 8.46 -15.82 -4.49
N ASN A 195 9.05 -14.73 -4.97
CA ASN A 195 10.00 -13.94 -4.19
C ASN A 195 9.30 -12.74 -3.54
N ASN A 196 9.57 -12.50 -2.26
CA ASN A 196 9.23 -11.23 -1.61
C ASN A 196 10.24 -10.13 -2.02
N TRP A 197 9.86 -8.86 -1.85
CA TRP A 197 10.72 -7.73 -2.20
C TRP A 197 11.99 -7.63 -1.34
N ASN A 198 11.95 -8.19 -0.12
CA ASN A 198 13.05 -8.22 0.84
C ASN A 198 13.87 -9.54 0.80
N GLY A 199 13.71 -10.36 -0.25
CA GLY A 199 14.45 -11.61 -0.42
C GLY A 199 13.81 -12.81 0.29
N GLU A 200 14.64 -13.65 0.89
CA GLU A 200 14.26 -14.96 1.47
C GLU A 200 13.89 -14.90 2.96
N ALA A 201 13.77 -13.70 3.53
CA ALA A 201 13.36 -13.54 4.92
C ALA A 201 11.83 -13.67 5.07
N TYR A 202 11.42 -14.74 5.76
CA TYR A 202 10.03 -15.14 5.96
C TYR A 202 9.55 -14.84 7.38
N ASN A 203 8.32 -14.35 7.54
CA ASN A 203 7.77 -13.91 8.82
C ASN A 203 7.07 -15.02 9.61
N GLY A 204 6.81 -16.17 8.99
CA GLY A 204 5.98 -17.22 9.58
C GLY A 204 4.51 -16.81 9.57
N PHE A 205 3.77 -17.16 10.62
CA PHE A 205 2.35 -16.84 10.72
C PHE A 205 2.11 -15.33 10.65
N THR A 206 1.40 -14.92 9.61
CA THR A 206 1.21 -13.53 9.20
C THR A 206 -0.25 -13.28 8.84
N THR A 207 -0.83 -12.19 9.35
CA THR A 207 -2.20 -11.78 9.02
C THR A 207 -2.31 -11.13 7.64
N ILE A 208 -3.50 -11.14 7.02
CA ILE A 208 -3.78 -10.37 5.81
C ILE A 208 -3.47 -8.87 6.01
N ARG A 209 -3.79 -8.30 7.18
CA ARG A 209 -3.43 -6.90 7.50
C ARG A 209 -1.93 -6.66 7.37
N GLN A 210 -1.11 -7.52 7.99
CA GLN A 210 0.34 -7.41 7.93
C GLN A 210 0.86 -7.57 6.50
N ALA A 211 0.30 -8.51 5.75
CA ALA A 211 0.63 -8.69 4.35
C ALA A 211 0.33 -7.45 3.49
N ILE A 212 -0.76 -6.73 3.78
CA ILE A 212 -1.12 -5.48 3.10
C ILE A 212 -0.08 -4.38 3.39
N TYR A 213 0.20 -4.08 4.67
CA TYR A 213 1.08 -2.94 5.00
C TYR A 213 2.56 -3.19 4.72
N ASN A 214 3.02 -4.44 4.75
CA ASN A 214 4.38 -4.83 4.35
C ASN A 214 4.51 -5.22 2.87
N SER A 215 3.40 -5.23 2.14
CA SER A 215 3.36 -5.54 0.70
C SER A 215 3.96 -6.92 0.36
N MET A 216 3.59 -7.96 1.12
CA MET A 216 4.17 -9.30 1.01
C MET A 216 3.66 -10.02 -0.26
N ASN A 217 4.55 -10.62 -1.05
CA ASN A 217 4.21 -11.25 -2.34
C ASN A 217 3.65 -12.66 -2.13
N VAL A 218 4.29 -13.47 -1.29
CA VAL A 218 3.84 -14.84 -0.98
C VAL A 218 2.41 -14.84 -0.46
N MET A 219 2.13 -13.97 0.51
CA MET A 219 0.80 -13.80 1.09
C MET A 219 -0.26 -13.41 0.06
N ALA A 220 0.07 -12.51 -0.87
CA ALA A 220 -0.85 -12.11 -1.93
C ALA A 220 -1.14 -13.27 -2.88
N VAL A 221 -0.12 -14.02 -3.30
CA VAL A 221 -0.31 -15.17 -4.21
C VAL A 221 -1.13 -16.27 -3.53
N LYS A 222 -0.80 -16.64 -2.29
CA LYS A 222 -1.58 -17.62 -1.49
C LYS A 222 -3.04 -17.18 -1.33
N THR A 223 -3.27 -15.88 -1.08
CA THR A 223 -4.63 -15.34 -0.96
C THR A 223 -5.38 -15.43 -2.29
N LEU A 224 -4.74 -15.06 -3.42
CA LEU A 224 -5.39 -15.12 -4.73
C LEU A 224 -5.70 -16.57 -5.15
N GLU A 225 -4.84 -17.52 -4.79
CA GLU A 225 -5.10 -18.94 -5.01
C GLU A 225 -6.41 -19.40 -4.34
N LYS A 226 -6.63 -19.00 -3.07
CA LYS A 226 -7.89 -19.28 -2.35
C LYS A 226 -9.09 -18.49 -2.91
N VAL A 227 -8.85 -17.28 -3.41
CA VAL A 227 -9.88 -16.45 -4.06
C VAL A 227 -10.27 -17.00 -5.43
N THR A 228 -9.33 -17.63 -6.14
CA THR A 228 -9.30 -17.94 -7.57
C THR A 228 -9.00 -16.73 -8.47
N THR A 229 -8.20 -16.94 -9.52
CA THR A 229 -7.86 -15.91 -10.52
C THR A 229 -9.09 -15.36 -11.22
N GLN A 230 -10.09 -16.20 -11.51
CA GLN A 230 -11.35 -15.79 -12.12
C GLN A 230 -12.13 -14.78 -11.26
N THR A 231 -12.19 -15.02 -9.94
CA THR A 231 -12.90 -14.10 -9.03
C THR A 231 -12.16 -12.77 -8.98
N GLY A 232 -10.83 -12.78 -8.85
CA GLY A 232 -10.00 -11.58 -8.89
C GLY A 232 -10.20 -10.77 -10.17
N PHE A 233 -10.11 -11.44 -11.32
CA PHE A 233 -10.32 -10.83 -12.64
C PHE A 233 -11.72 -10.20 -12.78
N SER A 234 -12.76 -10.89 -12.32
CA SER A 234 -14.14 -10.39 -12.38
C SER A 234 -14.35 -9.12 -11.55
N TYR A 235 -13.67 -9.00 -10.40
CA TYR A 235 -13.70 -7.76 -9.60
C TYR A 235 -13.01 -6.60 -10.31
N LEU A 236 -11.89 -6.86 -10.98
CA LEU A 236 -11.22 -5.82 -11.77
C LEU A 236 -12.12 -5.30 -12.91
N GLN A 237 -12.84 -6.18 -13.61
CA GLN A 237 -13.81 -5.76 -14.62
C GLN A 237 -14.92 -4.87 -14.02
N LYS A 238 -15.45 -5.22 -12.84
CA LYS A 238 -16.44 -4.40 -12.12
C LYS A 238 -15.88 -3.05 -11.68
N LEU A 239 -14.58 -2.96 -11.42
CA LEU A 239 -13.85 -1.73 -11.10
C LEU A 239 -13.50 -0.91 -12.36
N GLY A 240 -13.95 -1.32 -13.54
CA GLY A 240 -13.82 -0.56 -14.78
C GLY A 240 -12.45 -0.64 -15.44
N PHE A 241 -11.64 -1.65 -15.14
CA PHE A 241 -10.41 -1.91 -15.90
C PHE A 241 -10.75 -2.44 -17.30
N THR A 242 -10.30 -1.73 -18.33
CA THR A 242 -10.60 -2.03 -19.74
C THR A 242 -9.44 -2.68 -20.49
N THR A 243 -8.27 -2.75 -19.86
CA THR A 243 -7.00 -3.22 -20.45
C THR A 243 -6.67 -4.68 -20.10
N LEU A 244 -7.57 -5.37 -19.40
CA LEU A 244 -7.36 -6.76 -19.00
C LEU A 244 -7.50 -7.70 -20.21
N VAL A 245 -6.63 -8.71 -20.25
CA VAL A 245 -6.62 -9.71 -21.31
C VAL A 245 -7.07 -11.05 -20.75
N GLU A 246 -8.29 -11.47 -21.07
CA GLU A 246 -8.78 -12.80 -20.69
C GLU A 246 -8.12 -13.89 -21.54
N ASN A 247 -8.10 -13.70 -22.86
CA ASN A 247 -7.46 -14.59 -23.81
C ASN A 247 -7.15 -13.83 -25.11
N ARG A 248 -5.88 -13.70 -25.48
CA ARG A 248 -5.45 -13.08 -26.74
C ARG A 248 -4.29 -13.84 -27.36
N THR A 249 -4.43 -14.29 -28.60
CA THR A 249 -3.34 -14.87 -29.37
C THR A 249 -2.61 -13.77 -30.14
N ASP A 250 -1.30 -13.69 -29.97
CA ASP A 250 -0.43 -12.80 -30.75
C ASP A 250 -0.21 -13.40 -32.14
N GLU A 251 -0.59 -12.66 -33.19
CA GLU A 251 -0.56 -13.14 -34.58
C GLU A 251 0.86 -13.33 -35.12
N ASN A 252 1.86 -12.62 -34.56
CA ASN A 252 3.24 -12.68 -35.04
C ASN A 252 4.02 -13.85 -34.43
N THR A 253 3.69 -14.22 -33.20
CA THR A 253 4.41 -15.23 -32.41
C THR A 253 3.61 -16.52 -32.20
N GLY A 254 2.28 -16.47 -32.37
CA GLY A 254 1.36 -17.55 -32.03
C GLY A 254 1.17 -17.75 -30.52
N ALA A 255 1.78 -16.91 -29.67
CA ALA A 255 1.68 -17.03 -28.22
C ALA A 255 0.28 -16.60 -27.74
N THR A 256 -0.29 -17.35 -26.80
CA THR A 256 -1.57 -16.98 -26.16
C THR A 256 -1.32 -16.36 -24.80
N HIS A 257 -1.86 -15.16 -24.60
CA HIS A 257 -1.75 -14.37 -23.38
C HIS A 257 -3.06 -14.40 -22.60
N SER A 258 -2.96 -14.52 -21.28
CA SER A 258 -4.09 -14.47 -20.36
C SER A 258 -3.65 -13.96 -19.00
N ASP A 259 -4.42 -13.02 -18.46
CA ASP A 259 -4.25 -12.47 -17.12
C ASP A 259 -4.92 -13.34 -16.04
N LEU A 260 -5.59 -14.44 -16.42
CA LEU A 260 -6.21 -15.41 -15.51
C LEU A 260 -5.19 -16.36 -14.86
N ASN A 261 -4.11 -15.79 -14.32
CA ASN A 261 -3.03 -16.53 -13.69
C ASN A 261 -2.62 -15.87 -12.36
N LEU A 262 -1.81 -16.55 -11.54
CA LEU A 262 -1.50 -16.08 -10.19
C LEU A 262 -0.59 -14.84 -10.14
N SER A 263 0.12 -14.46 -11.22
CA SER A 263 0.85 -13.19 -11.27
C SER A 263 -0.07 -11.98 -11.27
N LEU A 264 -1.36 -12.16 -11.54
CA LEU A 264 -2.40 -11.15 -11.36
C LEU A 264 -2.39 -10.57 -9.94
N ALA A 265 -2.04 -11.36 -8.92
CA ALA A 265 -1.92 -10.87 -7.55
C ALA A 265 -0.88 -9.76 -7.42
N LEU A 266 0.20 -9.84 -8.22
CA LEU A 266 1.35 -8.95 -8.15
C LEU A 266 1.29 -7.83 -9.19
N GLY A 267 0.21 -7.75 -9.97
CA GLY A 267 0.06 -6.81 -11.07
C GLY A 267 0.83 -7.18 -12.33
N GLY A 268 1.26 -8.44 -12.47
CA GLY A 268 1.83 -8.95 -13.73
C GLY A 268 0.71 -9.31 -14.69
N ILE A 269 0.35 -8.37 -15.56
CA ILE A 269 -0.74 -8.47 -16.55
C ILE A 269 -0.22 -8.11 -17.94
N THR A 270 -0.97 -8.46 -18.98
CA THR A 270 -0.52 -8.41 -20.37
C THR A 270 -0.27 -6.98 -20.85
N ASP A 271 -1.26 -6.09 -20.70
CA ASP A 271 -1.19 -4.73 -21.27
C ASP A 271 -0.86 -3.64 -20.23
N GLY A 272 -0.92 -3.94 -18.93
CA GLY A 272 -0.85 -2.93 -17.87
C GLY A 272 -2.20 -2.23 -17.67
N VAL A 273 -2.22 -1.13 -16.89
CA VAL A 273 -3.41 -0.30 -16.64
C VAL A 273 -3.08 1.18 -16.81
N THR A 274 -4.09 2.00 -17.09
CA THR A 274 -3.92 3.46 -17.03
C THR A 274 -3.94 3.96 -15.58
N ASN A 275 -3.31 5.11 -15.32
CA ASN A 275 -3.37 5.74 -13.99
C ASN A 275 -4.82 6.10 -13.62
N LEU A 276 -5.63 6.54 -14.58
CA LEU A 276 -7.04 6.87 -14.36
C LEU A 276 -7.85 5.65 -13.88
N GLU A 277 -7.72 4.48 -14.52
CA GLU A 277 -8.41 3.25 -14.09
C GLU A 277 -7.97 2.83 -12.69
N LEU A 278 -6.65 2.82 -12.44
CA LEU A 278 -6.11 2.43 -11.15
C LEU A 278 -6.55 3.39 -10.04
N THR A 279 -6.52 4.70 -10.28
CA THR A 279 -7.00 5.72 -9.33
C THR A 279 -8.48 5.54 -9.03
N ASN A 280 -9.31 5.30 -10.04
CA ASN A 280 -10.74 5.14 -9.84
C ASN A 280 -11.10 3.86 -9.06
N SER A 281 -10.30 2.80 -9.19
CA SER A 281 -10.48 1.58 -8.39
C SER A 281 -10.28 1.84 -6.89
N PHE A 282 -9.35 2.71 -6.51
CA PHE A 282 -9.17 3.15 -5.12
C PHE A 282 -10.22 4.17 -4.69
N ALA A 283 -10.68 5.03 -5.62
CA ALA A 283 -11.79 5.94 -5.35
C ALA A 283 -13.07 5.17 -5.02
N THR A 284 -13.28 4.02 -5.67
CA THR A 284 -14.39 3.11 -5.35
C THR A 284 -14.30 2.58 -3.91
N ILE A 285 -13.10 2.24 -3.42
CA ILE A 285 -12.89 1.84 -2.02
C ILE A 285 -13.17 3.04 -1.09
N ALA A 286 -12.64 4.22 -1.43
CA ALA A 286 -12.86 5.45 -0.67
C ALA A 286 -14.33 5.87 -0.59
N ASN A 287 -15.14 5.49 -1.61
CA ASN A 287 -16.57 5.75 -1.72
C ASN A 287 -17.44 4.63 -1.13
N GLY A 288 -16.93 3.92 -0.12
CA GLY A 288 -17.69 2.86 0.57
C GLY A 288 -18.04 1.66 -0.32
N GLY A 289 -17.30 1.44 -1.40
CA GLY A 289 -17.51 0.35 -2.35
C GLY A 289 -18.38 0.68 -3.55
N ASN A 290 -18.78 1.94 -3.72
CA ASN A 290 -19.58 2.40 -4.85
C ASN A 290 -18.69 2.90 -5.99
N TYR A 291 -18.71 2.18 -7.11
CA TYR A 291 -17.99 2.55 -8.31
C TYR A 291 -18.75 3.66 -9.04
N THR A 292 -18.06 4.76 -9.31
CA THR A 292 -18.55 5.85 -10.15
C THR A 292 -17.60 6.01 -11.33
N SER A 293 -18.12 6.07 -12.56
CA SER A 293 -17.27 6.24 -13.74
C SER A 293 -16.55 7.61 -13.73
N PRO A 294 -15.27 7.68 -14.14
CA PRO A 294 -14.55 8.95 -14.17
C PRO A 294 -15.20 9.96 -15.14
N LYS A 295 -15.36 11.20 -14.68
CA LYS A 295 -15.93 12.31 -15.45
C LYS A 295 -14.92 13.42 -15.63
N LEU A 296 -14.73 13.88 -16.86
CA LEU A 296 -13.91 15.05 -17.22
C LEU A 296 -14.77 16.29 -17.54
N TYR A 297 -16.07 16.09 -17.76
CA TYR A 297 -17.05 17.13 -18.03
C TYR A 297 -18.42 16.71 -17.50
N THR A 298 -19.26 17.69 -17.18
CA THR A 298 -20.64 17.47 -16.71
C THR A 298 -21.67 17.85 -17.75
N LYS A 299 -21.45 18.93 -18.51
CA LYS A 299 -22.46 19.47 -19.42
C LYS A 299 -21.86 19.99 -20.71
N ILE A 300 -22.58 19.80 -21.82
CA ILE A 300 -22.27 20.42 -23.11
C ILE A 300 -23.52 21.15 -23.60
N LEU A 301 -23.37 22.44 -23.89
CA LEU A 301 -24.41 23.30 -24.46
C LEU A 301 -24.04 23.75 -25.87
N ASP A 302 -25.04 23.97 -26.72
CA ASP A 302 -24.85 24.70 -27.97
C ASP A 302 -24.82 26.23 -27.75
N GLN A 303 -24.59 26.99 -28.83
CA GLN A 303 -24.57 28.46 -28.80
C GLN A 303 -25.85 29.12 -28.29
N SER A 304 -26.99 28.44 -28.38
CA SER A 304 -28.29 28.93 -27.91
C SER A 304 -28.55 28.62 -26.43
N GLY A 305 -27.64 27.88 -25.78
CA GLY A 305 -27.79 27.39 -24.41
C GLY A 305 -28.58 26.09 -24.31
N LYS A 306 -28.93 25.44 -25.43
CA LYS A 306 -29.61 24.14 -25.41
C LYS A 306 -28.64 23.07 -24.96
N VAL A 307 -29.11 22.22 -24.04
CA VAL A 307 -28.34 21.09 -23.52
C VAL A 307 -28.22 20.01 -24.60
N LEU A 308 -26.99 19.66 -24.95
CA LEU A 308 -26.67 18.56 -25.86
C LEU A 308 -26.31 17.29 -25.09
N ILE A 309 -25.55 17.43 -24.01
CA ILE A 309 -25.16 16.33 -23.10
C ILE A 309 -25.28 16.85 -21.67
N ASP A 310 -25.90 16.04 -20.80
CA ASP A 310 -25.96 16.27 -19.36
C ASP A 310 -25.58 15.02 -18.59
N HIS A 311 -24.42 15.05 -17.97
CA HIS A 311 -23.86 14.05 -17.08
C HIS A 311 -23.62 14.64 -15.68
N THR A 312 -24.42 15.64 -15.29
CA THR A 312 -24.30 16.27 -13.96
C THR A 312 -24.50 15.24 -12.84
N ASP A 313 -25.52 14.40 -12.97
CA ASP A 313 -25.81 13.34 -12.00
C ASP A 313 -24.82 12.18 -12.13
N SER A 314 -24.27 11.74 -11.00
CA SER A 314 -23.40 10.57 -10.93
C SER A 314 -24.20 9.33 -10.60
N SER A 315 -24.26 8.38 -11.53
CA SER A 315 -24.72 7.02 -11.27
C SER A 315 -23.57 6.20 -10.71
N SER A 316 -23.80 5.56 -9.56
CA SER A 316 -22.83 4.64 -8.96
C SER A 316 -23.37 3.22 -8.88
N THR A 317 -22.48 2.24 -8.99
CA THR A 317 -22.79 0.82 -8.83
C THR A 317 -22.05 0.27 -7.63
N GLN A 318 -22.75 -0.42 -6.72
CA GLN A 318 -22.09 -1.08 -5.59
C GLN A 318 -21.28 -2.29 -6.07
N VAL A 319 -19.95 -2.23 -5.91
CA VAL A 319 -19.02 -3.28 -6.36
C VAL A 319 -18.53 -4.14 -5.20
N MET A 320 -18.48 -3.59 -3.98
CA MET A 320 -18.13 -4.31 -2.75
C MET A 320 -18.99 -3.84 -1.58
N LYS A 321 -18.99 -4.60 -0.48
CA LYS A 321 -19.67 -4.21 0.76
C LYS A 321 -18.99 -2.99 1.39
N ASP A 322 -19.77 -2.16 2.08
CA ASP A 322 -19.25 -1.02 2.86
C ASP A 322 -18.25 -1.48 3.94
N SER A 323 -18.50 -2.65 4.55
CA SER A 323 -17.59 -3.29 5.50
C SER A 323 -16.26 -3.65 4.85
N THR A 324 -16.29 -4.20 3.62
CA THR A 324 -15.08 -4.54 2.86
C THR A 324 -14.27 -3.28 2.56
N ALA A 325 -14.95 -2.23 2.08
CA ALA A 325 -14.32 -0.94 1.80
C ALA A 325 -13.65 -0.37 3.06
N PHE A 326 -14.34 -0.33 4.19
CA PHE A 326 -13.78 0.13 5.46
C PHE A 326 -12.58 -0.70 5.92
N LEU A 327 -12.65 -2.04 5.85
CA LEU A 327 -11.56 -2.92 6.25
C LEU A 327 -10.32 -2.67 5.39
N LEU A 328 -10.47 -2.54 4.07
CA LEU A 328 -9.36 -2.19 3.17
C LEU A 328 -8.80 -0.80 3.48
N THR A 329 -9.66 0.21 3.69
CA THR A 329 -9.24 1.55 4.12
C THR A 329 -8.39 1.46 5.38
N ASN A 330 -8.86 0.77 6.40
CA ASN A 330 -8.17 0.68 7.69
C ASN A 330 -6.87 -0.12 7.62
N ALA A 331 -6.77 -1.14 6.77
CA ALA A 331 -5.50 -1.83 6.50
C ALA A 331 -4.52 -0.94 5.70
N MET A 332 -5.03 -0.13 4.78
CA MET A 332 -4.23 0.79 3.98
C MET A 332 -3.83 2.06 4.73
N GLU A 333 -4.50 2.43 5.82
CA GLU A 333 -3.98 3.40 6.77
C GLU A 333 -2.66 2.90 7.41
N ASP A 334 -2.56 1.60 7.72
CA ASP A 334 -1.33 1.02 8.27
C ASP A 334 -0.18 1.02 7.25
N VAL A 335 -0.47 0.96 5.94
CA VAL A 335 0.56 1.15 4.89
C VAL A 335 1.27 2.50 5.07
N VAL A 336 0.53 3.55 5.40
CA VAL A 336 1.06 4.91 5.57
C VAL A 336 1.57 5.15 6.99
N LYS A 337 0.96 4.56 8.03
CA LYS A 337 1.39 4.77 9.42
C LYS A 337 2.64 3.96 9.76
N VAL A 338 2.66 2.67 9.40
CA VAL A 338 3.68 1.71 9.87
C VAL A 338 4.35 0.92 8.74
N GLY A 339 3.80 0.93 7.54
CA GLY A 339 4.24 0.12 6.40
C GLY A 339 5.09 0.84 5.36
N THR A 340 4.98 0.39 4.11
CA THR A 340 5.82 0.83 2.97
C THR A 340 5.58 2.28 2.52
N GLY A 341 4.51 2.92 3.01
CA GLY A 341 4.03 4.23 2.61
C GLY A 341 4.33 5.36 3.61
N LYS A 342 5.16 5.17 4.64
CA LYS A 342 5.43 6.19 5.69
C LYS A 342 5.70 7.62 5.19
N LYS A 343 6.47 7.73 4.09
CA LYS A 343 6.81 9.03 3.46
C LYS A 343 5.62 9.75 2.81
N LEU A 344 4.45 9.12 2.74
CA LEU A 344 3.23 9.66 2.13
C LEU A 344 2.22 10.13 3.18
N SER A 345 2.59 10.10 4.47
CA SER A 345 1.80 10.76 5.51
C SER A 345 1.74 12.27 5.25
N LEU A 346 0.56 12.86 5.45
CA LEU A 346 0.35 14.31 5.32
C LEU A 346 0.58 14.99 6.66
N ALA A 347 1.79 14.84 7.20
CA ALA A 347 2.12 15.25 8.56
C ALA A 347 1.91 16.75 8.82
N SER A 348 2.12 17.60 7.81
CA SER A 348 1.98 19.07 7.93
C SER A 348 0.53 19.54 8.11
N VAL A 349 -0.46 18.72 7.73
CA VAL A 349 -1.89 19.03 7.84
C VAL A 349 -2.66 18.03 8.72
N ASN A 350 -1.97 17.01 9.26
CA ASN A 350 -2.54 15.96 10.11
C ASN A 350 -3.82 15.30 9.54
N MET A 351 -3.88 15.14 8.22
CA MET A 351 -5.00 14.50 7.52
C MET A 351 -4.78 12.98 7.43
N PRO A 352 -5.75 12.14 7.81
CA PRO A 352 -5.69 10.69 7.59
C PRO A 352 -5.52 10.34 6.11
N VAL A 353 -4.65 9.36 5.84
CA VAL A 353 -4.38 8.83 4.50
C VAL A 353 -4.47 7.32 4.55
N ALA A 354 -5.17 6.75 3.58
CA ALA A 354 -5.11 5.34 3.25
C ALA A 354 -4.59 5.20 1.80
N GLY A 355 -3.72 4.24 1.55
CA GLY A 355 -3.29 3.97 0.17
C GLY A 355 -2.34 2.81 0.06
N LYS A 356 -1.85 2.56 -1.16
CA LYS A 356 -0.91 1.48 -1.43
C LYS A 356 0.20 1.92 -2.37
N THR A 357 1.43 1.56 -2.02
CA THR A 357 2.59 1.68 -2.91
C THR A 357 2.65 0.51 -3.89
N GLY A 358 3.10 0.76 -5.11
CA GLY A 358 3.44 -0.26 -6.11
C GLY A 358 4.81 0.02 -6.70
N THR A 359 5.57 -1.04 -6.91
CA THR A 359 6.86 -0.99 -7.59
C THR A 359 6.94 -2.25 -8.44
N THR A 360 7.30 -2.09 -9.71
CA THR A 360 7.49 -3.23 -10.63
C THR A 360 8.94 -3.69 -10.59
N SER A 361 9.24 -4.82 -11.24
CA SER A 361 10.61 -5.31 -11.34
C SER A 361 11.54 -4.25 -11.95
N ASN A 362 12.79 -4.21 -11.49
CA ASN A 362 13.81 -3.23 -11.88
C ASN A 362 13.43 -1.76 -11.65
N ASP A 363 12.43 -1.50 -10.80
CA ASP A 363 11.94 -0.16 -10.49
C ASP A 363 11.44 0.62 -11.72
N ASN A 364 10.96 -0.08 -12.76
CA ASN A 364 10.52 0.54 -14.02
C ASN A 364 9.29 1.44 -13.83
N ASP A 365 8.35 1.03 -12.98
CA ASP A 365 7.13 1.76 -12.65
C ASP A 365 7.03 1.95 -11.15
N LEU A 366 6.88 3.21 -10.74
CA LEU A 366 6.71 3.61 -9.37
C LEU A 366 5.32 4.17 -9.17
N TRP A 367 4.56 3.58 -8.26
CA TRP A 367 3.17 3.91 -8.01
C TRP A 367 2.94 4.26 -6.55
N PHE A 368 2.08 5.27 -6.36
CA PHE A 368 1.27 5.35 -5.17
C PHE A 368 -0.15 5.74 -5.53
N VAL A 369 -1.11 5.00 -5.02
CA VAL A 369 -2.53 5.34 -5.12
C VAL A 369 -3.09 5.37 -3.72
N GLY A 370 -3.58 6.54 -3.32
CA GLY A 370 -4.05 6.78 -1.98
C GLY A 370 -5.12 7.86 -1.95
N TYR A 371 -5.77 7.98 -0.82
CA TYR A 371 -6.90 8.87 -0.63
C TYR A 371 -6.99 9.35 0.81
N THR A 372 -7.66 10.49 0.95
CA THR A 372 -8.13 11.05 2.20
C THR A 372 -9.66 10.95 2.23
N PRO A 373 -10.34 11.37 3.32
CA PRO A 373 -11.80 11.47 3.33
C PRO A 373 -12.40 12.48 2.33
N TYR A 374 -11.58 13.20 1.55
CA TYR A 374 -12.01 14.19 0.56
C TYR A 374 -11.70 13.79 -0.88
N TYR A 375 -10.48 13.31 -1.14
CA TYR A 375 -10.00 13.09 -2.50
C TYR A 375 -9.19 11.80 -2.61
N THR A 376 -9.25 11.20 -3.80
CA THR A 376 -8.39 10.09 -4.21
C THR A 376 -7.39 10.56 -5.26
N ALA A 377 -6.13 10.19 -5.09
CA ALA A 377 -5.05 10.58 -5.99
C ALA A 377 -4.12 9.40 -6.31
N GLY A 378 -3.88 9.17 -7.60
CA GLY A 378 -2.90 8.23 -8.11
C GLY A 378 -1.74 8.93 -8.81
N ILE A 379 -0.52 8.53 -8.47
CA ILE A 379 0.70 8.97 -9.15
C ILE A 379 1.44 7.76 -9.72
N TRP A 380 1.93 7.94 -10.96
CA TRP A 380 2.94 7.09 -11.57
C TRP A 380 4.20 7.90 -11.84
N GLY A 381 5.36 7.28 -11.66
CA GLY A 381 6.66 7.78 -12.12
C GLY A 381 7.48 6.69 -12.80
N GLY A 382 8.12 7.02 -13.92
CA GLY A 382 9.02 6.11 -14.64
C GLY A 382 9.52 6.65 -15.96
N TYR A 383 10.33 5.84 -16.66
CA TYR A 383 10.82 6.17 -17.99
C TYR A 383 9.87 5.65 -19.07
N ASP A 384 9.74 6.37 -20.19
CA ASP A 384 8.89 5.94 -21.32
C ASP A 384 9.36 4.66 -22.01
N ASN A 385 10.65 4.38 -21.96
CA ASN A 385 11.23 3.14 -22.47
C ASN A 385 11.25 1.97 -21.46
N ASN A 386 10.60 2.12 -20.29
CA ASN A 386 10.69 1.16 -19.18
C ASN A 386 12.12 0.94 -18.67
N GLY A 387 12.97 1.97 -18.69
CA GLY A 387 14.30 1.93 -18.10
C GLY A 387 14.27 1.98 -16.56
N ASP A 388 15.28 1.36 -15.96
CA ASP A 388 15.46 1.29 -14.51
C ASP A 388 15.60 2.68 -13.86
N GLN A 389 15.19 2.79 -12.60
CA GLN A 389 15.21 4.05 -11.84
C GLN A 389 16.19 3.99 -10.68
N ALA A 390 17.13 4.95 -10.62
CA ALA A 390 18.07 5.07 -9.51
C ALA A 390 17.44 5.68 -8.24
N ASP A 391 16.47 6.58 -8.39
CA ASP A 391 15.71 7.18 -7.28
C ASP A 391 14.25 6.74 -7.34
N THR A 392 13.81 6.05 -6.30
CA THR A 392 12.45 5.51 -6.17
C THR A 392 11.55 6.35 -5.27
N SER A 393 11.94 7.58 -4.92
CA SER A 393 11.26 8.40 -3.92
C SER A 393 10.57 9.67 -4.46
N TYR A 394 11.01 10.21 -5.60
CA TYR A 394 10.49 11.48 -6.14
C TYR A 394 8.97 11.50 -6.31
N HIS A 395 8.36 10.42 -6.82
CA HIS A 395 6.89 10.32 -6.97
C HIS A 395 6.17 10.43 -5.61
N LYS A 396 6.75 9.89 -4.53
CA LYS A 396 6.15 10.01 -3.18
C LYS A 396 6.20 11.44 -2.70
N ASN A 397 7.30 12.15 -2.96
CA ASN A 397 7.46 13.54 -2.59
C ASN A 397 6.49 14.43 -3.38
N LEU A 398 6.37 14.24 -4.69
CA LEU A 398 5.41 14.95 -5.54
C LEU A 398 3.98 14.77 -5.04
N TRP A 399 3.55 13.51 -4.84
CA TRP A 399 2.20 13.20 -4.35
C TRP A 399 1.93 13.86 -3.00
N ARG A 400 2.85 13.70 -2.02
CA ARG A 400 2.70 14.29 -0.68
C ARG A 400 2.61 15.81 -0.76
N THR A 401 3.51 16.47 -1.48
CA THR A 401 3.53 17.94 -1.60
C THR A 401 2.23 18.48 -2.20
N VAL A 402 1.74 17.87 -3.28
CA VAL A 402 0.47 18.26 -3.91
C VAL A 402 -0.69 18.07 -2.91
N MET A 403 -0.76 16.90 -2.28
CA MET A 403 -1.86 16.58 -1.37
C MET A 403 -1.83 17.44 -0.10
N GLU A 404 -0.67 17.75 0.47
CA GLU A 404 -0.57 18.69 1.61
C GLU A 404 -1.06 20.09 1.22
N LYS A 405 -0.64 20.62 0.05
CA LYS A 405 -1.10 21.92 -0.45
C LYS A 405 -2.62 21.96 -0.65
N ILE A 406 -3.21 20.90 -1.22
CA ILE A 406 -4.65 20.79 -1.44
C ILE A 406 -5.43 20.70 -0.12
N HIS A 407 -4.89 20.01 0.87
CA HIS A 407 -5.58 19.77 2.15
C HIS A 407 -5.34 20.86 3.19
N LYS A 408 -4.34 21.74 3.02
CA LYS A 408 -4.07 22.86 3.93
C LYS A 408 -5.31 23.71 4.29
N PRO A 409 -6.20 24.08 3.35
CA PRO A 409 -7.41 24.83 3.69
C PRO A 409 -8.59 23.97 4.18
N LEU A 410 -8.45 22.64 4.23
CA LEU A 410 -9.55 21.73 4.56
C LEU A 410 -9.50 21.33 6.05
N PRO A 411 -10.65 21.24 6.73
CA PRO A 411 -10.68 20.75 8.10
C PRO A 411 -10.32 19.27 8.14
N ARG A 412 -9.54 18.88 9.15
CA ARG A 412 -9.21 17.48 9.44
C ARG A 412 -10.49 16.65 9.54
N LYS A 413 -10.51 15.53 8.85
CA LYS A 413 -11.65 14.61 8.79
C LYS A 413 -11.16 13.18 8.96
N GLU A 414 -11.95 12.35 9.62
CA GLU A 414 -11.68 10.91 9.75
C GLU A 414 -12.39 10.12 8.64
N PHE A 415 -11.91 8.90 8.38
CA PHE A 415 -12.66 7.94 7.58
C PHE A 415 -13.91 7.48 8.34
N SER A 416 -15.05 7.45 7.66
CA SER A 416 -16.31 7.02 8.26
C SER A 416 -16.33 5.50 8.48
N ARG A 417 -16.61 5.08 9.71
CA ARG A 417 -16.84 3.67 10.05
C ARG A 417 -18.32 3.34 9.88
N PRO A 418 -18.68 2.37 9.01
CA PRO A 418 -20.08 1.98 8.85
C PRO A 418 -20.55 1.09 10.02
N ASP A 419 -21.87 1.06 10.24
CA ASP A 419 -22.52 0.24 11.27
C ASP A 419 -22.32 -1.26 11.04
N SER A 420 -21.92 -1.67 9.84
CA SER A 420 -21.58 -3.05 9.49
C SER A 420 -20.27 -3.55 10.13
N ILE A 421 -19.56 -2.72 10.90
CA ILE A 421 -18.27 -3.04 11.51
C ILE A 421 -18.37 -3.27 13.02
N THR A 422 -17.74 -4.34 13.50
CA THR A 422 -17.51 -4.65 14.92
C THR A 422 -16.01 -4.86 15.20
N THR A 423 -15.63 -5.06 16.46
CA THR A 423 -14.24 -5.33 16.88
C THR A 423 -14.13 -6.55 17.79
N ALA A 424 -12.97 -7.18 17.80
CA ALA A 424 -12.62 -8.24 18.76
C ALA A 424 -11.11 -8.24 19.04
N LYS A 425 -10.70 -8.74 20.21
CA LYS A 425 -9.29 -8.98 20.53
C LYS A 425 -8.87 -10.34 19.96
N ILE A 426 -7.91 -10.32 19.04
CA ILE A 426 -7.37 -11.52 18.39
C ILE A 426 -5.88 -11.69 18.67
N CYS A 427 -5.41 -12.92 18.49
CA CYS A 427 -4.00 -13.25 18.40
C CYS A 427 -3.55 -13.10 16.95
N THR A 428 -2.53 -12.28 16.68
CA THR A 428 -2.02 -12.03 15.32
C THR A 428 -1.29 -13.24 14.71
N LYS A 429 -0.99 -14.27 15.49
CA LYS A 429 -0.39 -15.52 15.02
C LYS A 429 -1.40 -16.61 14.66
N SER A 430 -2.58 -16.62 15.28
CA SER A 430 -3.65 -17.59 14.93
C SER A 430 -4.79 -16.97 14.10
N GLY A 431 -4.99 -15.65 14.20
CA GLY A 431 -6.17 -14.97 13.66
C GLY A 431 -7.44 -15.22 14.46
N LYS A 432 -7.35 -15.97 15.57
CA LYS A 432 -8.45 -16.36 16.47
C LYS A 432 -8.50 -15.47 17.70
N LEU A 433 -9.51 -15.65 18.57
CA LEU A 433 -9.64 -14.87 19.80
C LEU A 433 -8.39 -15.05 20.68
N ALA A 434 -7.85 -13.93 21.18
CA ALA A 434 -6.68 -13.95 22.05
C ALA A 434 -7.00 -14.65 23.39
N ILE A 435 -5.98 -15.32 23.95
CA ILE A 435 -6.02 -15.89 25.30
C ILE A 435 -5.17 -15.01 26.20
N ASP A 436 -5.78 -14.42 27.22
CA ASP A 436 -5.12 -13.59 28.23
C ASP A 436 -4.11 -14.42 29.04
N GLY A 437 -2.94 -13.86 29.34
CA GLY A 437 -1.84 -14.56 30.02
C GLY A 437 -1.05 -15.54 29.14
N VAL A 438 -1.41 -15.67 27.86
CA VAL A 438 -0.75 -16.52 26.86
C VAL A 438 -0.34 -15.70 25.65
N CYS A 439 -1.30 -15.13 24.90
CA CYS A 439 -1.01 -14.42 23.64
C CYS A 439 -0.32 -13.07 23.87
N ASP A 440 -0.59 -12.42 25.00
CA ASP A 440 0.04 -11.19 25.46
C ASP A 440 1.46 -11.41 26.03
N HIS A 441 1.78 -12.65 26.42
CA HIS A 441 3.09 -13.10 26.89
C HIS A 441 3.85 -13.92 25.84
N ALA A 442 3.49 -13.78 24.56
CA ALA A 442 4.19 -14.44 23.47
C ALA A 442 5.68 -14.01 23.44
N PRO A 443 6.59 -14.90 23.03
CA PRO A 443 8.03 -14.75 23.25
C PRO A 443 8.70 -13.62 22.45
N ASN A 444 8.00 -13.04 21.47
CA ASN A 444 8.44 -11.86 20.70
C ASN A 444 7.56 -10.61 20.98
N GLY A 445 7.03 -10.52 22.20
CA GLY A 445 6.08 -9.49 22.60
C GLY A 445 4.63 -9.88 22.33
N SER A 446 3.71 -9.05 22.85
CA SER A 446 2.28 -9.32 22.76
C SER A 446 1.83 -9.47 21.30
N THR A 447 1.11 -10.56 21.03
CA THR A 447 0.44 -10.82 19.75
C THR A 447 -1.03 -10.42 19.79
N VAL A 448 -1.48 -9.77 20.88
CA VAL A 448 -2.88 -9.36 21.04
C VAL A 448 -3.13 -8.07 20.28
N ARG A 449 -4.15 -8.07 19.42
CA ARG A 449 -4.60 -6.90 18.68
C ARG A 449 -6.12 -6.77 18.76
N THR A 450 -6.62 -5.55 19.00
CA THR A 450 -8.01 -5.23 18.68
C THR A 450 -8.13 -5.06 17.17
N GLU A 451 -8.87 -5.96 16.53
CA GLU A 451 -9.06 -5.99 15.09
C GLU A 451 -10.50 -5.67 14.70
N TYR A 452 -10.68 -5.08 13.51
CA TYR A 452 -11.98 -4.78 12.94
C TYR A 452 -12.50 -5.95 12.10
N PHE A 453 -13.80 -6.18 12.18
CA PHE A 453 -14.50 -7.24 11.47
C PHE A 453 -15.79 -6.72 10.85
N ALA A 454 -16.20 -7.31 9.74
CA ALA A 454 -17.60 -7.23 9.34
C ALA A 454 -18.45 -7.95 10.39
N LYS A 455 -19.64 -7.43 10.71
CA LYS A 455 -20.58 -8.11 11.62
C LYS A 455 -20.84 -9.54 11.10
N GLY A 456 -20.72 -10.51 12.01
CA GLY A 456 -20.87 -11.93 11.69
C GLY A 456 -19.60 -12.65 11.21
N THR A 457 -18.45 -11.95 11.10
CA THR A 457 -17.17 -12.59 10.69
C THR A 457 -16.11 -12.62 11.79
N VAL A 458 -16.48 -12.31 13.04
CA VAL A 458 -15.59 -12.45 14.20
C VAL A 458 -15.30 -13.95 14.42
N PRO A 459 -14.03 -14.36 14.62
CA PRO A 459 -13.71 -15.76 14.92
C PRO A 459 -14.37 -16.19 16.24
N ALA A 460 -14.91 -17.41 16.27
CA ALA A 460 -15.55 -17.98 17.47
C ALA A 460 -14.55 -18.76 18.35
N GLU A 461 -13.47 -19.25 17.77
CA GLU A 461 -12.50 -20.09 18.44
C GLU A 461 -11.41 -19.25 19.13
N ALA A 462 -10.85 -19.80 20.21
CA ALA A 462 -9.68 -19.24 20.88
C ALA A 462 -8.38 -19.64 20.17
N CYS A 463 -7.30 -18.91 20.46
CA CYS A 463 -5.98 -19.17 19.92
C CYS A 463 -5.52 -20.60 20.22
N ASP A 464 -5.16 -21.34 19.17
CA ASP A 464 -4.62 -22.70 19.19
C ASP A 464 -3.13 -22.75 18.78
N VAL A 465 -2.55 -21.61 18.43
CA VAL A 465 -1.14 -21.48 18.01
C VAL A 465 -0.20 -21.25 19.19
N HIS A 466 -0.68 -20.68 20.29
CA HIS A 466 0.17 -20.43 21.47
C HIS A 466 -0.14 -21.41 22.59
N VAL A 467 0.92 -21.99 23.14
CA VAL A 467 0.87 -22.88 24.32
C VAL A 467 1.83 -22.37 25.37
N LYS A 468 1.49 -22.57 26.65
CA LYS A 468 2.27 -22.11 27.79
C LYS A 468 2.75 -23.32 28.59
N PHE A 469 4.06 -23.48 28.71
CA PHE A 469 4.68 -24.60 29.42
C PHE A 469 5.67 -24.12 30.48
N PRO A 470 5.78 -24.83 31.62
CA PRO A 470 6.85 -24.60 32.56
C PRO A 470 8.18 -25.06 31.97
N VAL A 471 9.25 -24.28 32.18
CA VAL A 471 10.59 -24.49 31.64
C VAL A 471 11.60 -24.27 32.75
N CYS A 472 12.56 -25.18 32.88
CA CYS A 472 13.71 -24.98 33.73
C CYS A 472 14.64 -23.94 33.10
N ILE A 473 14.86 -22.79 33.75
CA ILE A 473 15.67 -21.67 33.23
C ILE A 473 17.08 -22.16 32.85
N THR A 474 17.68 -23.00 33.68
CA THR A 474 19.07 -23.47 33.54
C THR A 474 19.25 -24.42 32.36
N SER A 475 18.29 -25.31 32.11
CA SER A 475 18.39 -26.32 31.05
C SER A 475 17.66 -25.96 29.75
N GLY A 476 16.70 -25.04 29.82
CA GLY A 476 15.77 -24.76 28.71
C GLY A 476 14.79 -25.90 28.41
N GLN A 477 14.74 -26.95 29.25
CA GLN A 477 13.93 -28.16 29.06
C GLN A 477 12.75 -28.21 30.05
N THR A 478 11.88 -29.21 29.89
CA THR A 478 10.78 -29.46 30.83
C THR A 478 11.33 -29.72 32.24
N PRO A 479 10.85 -29.04 33.29
CA PRO A 479 11.36 -29.25 34.65
C PRO A 479 11.23 -30.71 35.10
N SER A 480 12.31 -31.25 35.66
CA SER A 480 12.27 -32.51 36.39
C SER A 480 11.74 -32.29 37.81
N SER A 481 11.39 -33.35 38.52
CA SER A 481 10.99 -33.29 39.94
C SER A 481 12.04 -32.66 40.86
N ASN A 482 13.28 -32.56 40.40
CA ASN A 482 14.41 -32.03 41.14
C ASN A 482 14.69 -30.55 40.83
N CYS A 483 13.97 -29.93 39.89
CA CYS A 483 14.17 -28.52 39.57
C CYS A 483 13.66 -27.63 40.72
N PRO A 484 14.50 -26.73 41.26
CA PRO A 484 14.05 -25.73 42.24
C PRO A 484 12.91 -24.88 41.67
N SER A 485 11.93 -24.52 42.50
CA SER A 485 10.78 -23.71 42.05
C SER A 485 11.20 -22.34 41.49
N GLU A 486 12.30 -21.77 41.99
CA GLU A 486 12.91 -20.52 41.50
C GLU A 486 13.50 -20.64 40.10
N ASP A 487 13.87 -21.85 39.67
CA ASP A 487 14.38 -22.14 38.34
C ASP A 487 13.28 -22.54 37.35
N ILE A 488 12.01 -22.51 37.75
CA ILE A 488 10.88 -22.87 36.88
C ILE A 488 10.13 -21.61 36.46
N VAL A 489 10.13 -21.33 35.16
CA VAL A 489 9.37 -20.23 34.56
C VAL A 489 8.41 -20.73 33.50
N ASN A 490 7.24 -20.11 33.42
CA ASN A 490 6.32 -20.37 32.32
C ASN A 490 6.79 -19.62 31.07
N LYS A 491 7.04 -20.34 29.99
CA LYS A 491 7.31 -19.77 28.66
C LYS A 491 6.19 -20.11 27.69
N VAL A 492 5.93 -19.17 26.79
CA VAL A 492 4.97 -19.34 25.70
C VAL A 492 5.72 -19.77 24.44
N PHE A 493 5.16 -20.74 23.73
CA PHE A 493 5.68 -21.29 22.49
C PHE A 493 4.65 -21.23 21.38
N ILE A 494 5.11 -21.29 20.14
CA ILE A 494 4.30 -21.41 18.93
C ILE A 494 4.17 -22.89 18.56
N VAL A 495 2.95 -23.37 18.39
CA VAL A 495 2.65 -24.69 17.84
C VAL A 495 2.57 -24.55 16.32
N LYS A 496 3.51 -25.19 15.63
CA LYS A 496 3.58 -25.22 14.17
C LYS A 496 3.84 -26.65 13.71
N SER A 497 2.90 -27.22 12.95
CA SER A 497 2.95 -28.65 12.58
C SER A 497 4.04 -28.97 11.54
N LYS A 498 4.44 -27.99 10.73
CA LYS A 498 5.48 -28.13 9.71
C LYS A 498 6.14 -26.78 9.46
N GLU A 499 7.44 -26.79 9.22
CA GLU A 499 8.20 -25.63 8.74
C GLU A 499 8.95 -26.04 7.46
N GLU A 500 8.59 -25.44 6.33
CA GLU A 500 9.26 -25.69 5.04
C GLU A 500 10.62 -24.97 4.96
N ALA A 501 10.70 -23.78 5.56
CA ALA A 501 11.90 -22.95 5.61
C ALA A 501 11.95 -22.16 6.91
N ARG A 502 13.15 -21.76 7.35
CA ARG A 502 13.33 -20.95 8.55
C ARG A 502 12.62 -19.61 8.42
N THR A 503 11.83 -19.26 9.42
CA THR A 503 11.05 -18.03 9.52
C THR A 503 11.40 -17.24 10.79
N ALA A 504 10.84 -16.04 10.93
CA ALA A 504 10.90 -15.27 12.17
C ALA A 504 10.25 -16.00 13.36
N ASP A 505 9.36 -16.97 13.10
CA ASP A 505 8.72 -17.78 14.14
C ASP A 505 9.58 -18.96 14.60
N THR A 506 10.56 -19.42 13.80
CA THR A 506 11.38 -20.62 14.10
C THR A 506 11.95 -20.65 15.52
N PRO A 507 12.55 -19.55 16.06
CA PRO A 507 13.13 -19.58 17.40
C PRO A 507 12.12 -19.81 18.53
N TYR A 508 10.83 -19.65 18.24
CA TYR A 508 9.74 -19.69 19.19
C TYR A 508 8.85 -20.92 19.05
N ILE A 509 9.14 -21.78 18.07
CA ILE A 509 8.40 -23.02 17.87
C ILE A 509 8.66 -23.96 19.05
N LEU A 510 7.61 -24.63 19.54
CA LEU A 510 7.72 -25.66 20.57
C LEU A 510 8.65 -26.78 20.09
N PRO A 511 9.75 -27.08 20.81
CA PRO A 511 10.68 -28.13 20.40
C PRO A 511 10.02 -29.51 20.28
N ILE A 512 10.49 -30.33 19.35
CA ILE A 512 10.05 -31.72 19.24
C ILE A 512 10.39 -32.46 20.54
N ASN A 513 9.46 -33.28 21.05
CA ASN A 513 9.63 -34.04 22.28
C ASN A 513 9.86 -33.19 23.53
N PHE A 514 9.42 -31.92 23.53
CA PHE A 514 9.60 -31.00 24.66
C PHE A 514 9.06 -31.59 25.96
N GLU A 515 7.83 -32.09 25.94
CA GLU A 515 7.15 -32.68 27.12
C GLU A 515 7.86 -33.91 27.67
N THR A 516 8.60 -34.65 26.83
CA THR A 516 9.30 -35.88 27.24
C THR A 516 10.78 -35.67 27.57
N THR A 517 11.33 -34.49 27.26
CA THR A 517 12.75 -34.17 27.51
C THR A 517 12.86 -33.40 28.81
N LEU A 518 13.08 -34.12 29.90
CA LEU A 518 13.22 -33.56 31.25
C LEU A 518 14.61 -32.94 31.46
N CYS A 519 14.66 -31.90 32.30
CA CYS A 519 15.87 -31.26 32.76
C CYS A 519 16.85 -32.28 33.36
N ALA A 520 18.01 -32.42 32.72
CA ALA A 520 19.10 -33.25 33.20
C ALA A 520 20.12 -32.50 34.09
N VAL A 521 19.94 -31.18 34.30
CA VAL A 521 20.88 -30.36 35.08
C VAL A 521 20.62 -30.50 36.58
N HIS A 522 19.35 -30.43 37.00
CA HIS A 522 18.96 -30.63 38.39
C HIS A 522 18.73 -32.12 38.64
N THR A 523 19.76 -32.79 39.16
CA THR A 523 19.79 -34.26 39.36
C THR A 523 19.60 -34.69 40.82
N HIS A 524 19.62 -33.74 41.76
CA HIS A 524 19.46 -34.01 43.19
C HIS A 524 18.41 -33.04 43.75
N ALA A 525 17.45 -33.57 44.52
CA ALA A 525 16.44 -32.75 45.17
C ALA A 525 17.12 -31.79 46.18
N THR A 526 16.99 -30.49 45.97
CA THR A 526 17.31 -29.50 46.99
C THR A 526 16.25 -29.60 48.08
N VAL A 527 16.59 -30.30 49.16
CA VAL A 527 15.79 -30.31 50.39
C VAL A 527 15.82 -28.89 50.94
N VAL A 528 14.70 -28.18 50.87
CA VAL A 528 14.51 -26.94 51.63
C VAL A 528 14.66 -27.32 53.11
N PRO A 529 15.62 -26.76 53.87
CA PRO A 529 15.69 -27.06 55.28
C PRO A 529 14.42 -26.51 55.93
N THR A 530 13.60 -27.40 56.48
CA THR A 530 12.53 -27.01 57.40
C THR A 530 13.15 -26.19 58.54
N PRO A 531 12.61 -25.00 58.87
CA PRO A 531 13.07 -24.28 60.04
C PRO A 531 12.90 -25.18 61.27
N PRO A 532 13.86 -25.20 62.20
CA PRO A 532 13.79 -26.08 63.36
C PRO A 532 12.55 -25.69 64.17
N VAL A 533 11.72 -26.71 64.46
CA VAL A 533 10.70 -26.64 65.50
C VAL A 533 11.43 -26.40 66.82
N THR A 534 11.27 -25.23 67.40
CA THR A 534 11.68 -24.97 68.77
C THR A 534 10.63 -25.57 69.69
N ASP A 535 10.97 -26.70 70.30
CA ASP A 535 10.28 -27.19 71.50
C ASP A 535 10.52 -26.19 72.64
N GLU A 536 9.48 -25.48 73.08
CA GLU A 536 9.47 -24.88 74.41
C GLU A 536 9.08 -25.94 75.43
N PRO A 537 9.79 -26.06 76.56
CA PRO A 537 9.43 -26.99 77.62
C PRO A 537 8.24 -26.47 78.43
N ASP A 538 7.31 -27.38 78.65
CA ASP A 538 6.24 -27.35 79.64
C ASP A 538 6.84 -27.33 81.06
N ASP A 539 6.68 -26.21 81.76
CA ASP A 539 6.83 -26.13 83.22
C ASP A 539 5.57 -25.48 83.79
N GLY A 540 4.67 -26.32 84.29
CA GLY A 540 3.58 -25.91 85.17
C GLY A 540 4.06 -25.74 86.61
N GLU A 541 3.62 -24.68 87.28
CA GLU A 541 2.73 -24.76 88.47
C GLU A 541 2.50 -23.37 89.12
N ASN A 542 1.21 -23.07 89.26
CA ASN A 542 0.50 -22.52 90.43
C ASN A 542 0.90 -21.17 91.07
N GLY A 543 -0.06 -20.24 91.07
CA GLY A 543 -0.10 -19.10 91.99
C GLY A 543 -1.35 -18.23 91.78
N GLU A 544 -2.25 -18.26 92.76
CA GLU A 544 -3.58 -17.64 92.84
C GLU A 544 -3.59 -16.09 92.82
N GLY A 545 -4.73 -15.46 92.48
CA GLY A 545 -5.01 -14.06 92.84
C GLY A 545 -6.05 -13.29 92.00
N GLU A 546 -7.33 -13.47 92.37
CA GLU A 546 -8.46 -12.51 92.47
C GLU A 546 -8.65 -11.28 91.53
N ASP A 547 -9.90 -11.23 91.01
CA ASP A 547 -10.92 -10.16 91.03
C ASP A 547 -10.83 -8.86 90.18
N ASP A 548 -11.79 -8.81 89.24
CA ASP A 548 -12.84 -7.79 89.05
C ASP A 548 -12.61 -6.40 88.38
N ILE A 549 -13.70 -5.98 87.70
CA ILE A 549 -14.20 -4.62 87.37
C ILE A 549 -13.87 -3.98 85.99
N ILE A 550 -14.78 -4.21 85.02
CA ILE A 550 -15.65 -3.29 84.22
C ILE A 550 -15.10 -1.90 83.71
N PRO A 551 -15.44 -1.47 82.46
CA PRO A 551 -14.90 -0.29 81.71
C PRO A 551 -15.69 1.02 82.04
N PRO A 552 -15.66 2.21 81.34
CA PRO A 552 -15.47 2.50 79.90
C PRO A 552 -14.83 3.88 79.53
N SER A 553 -15.05 4.31 78.26
CA SER A 553 -15.04 5.71 77.74
C SER A 553 -13.67 6.23 77.21
N ASN A 554 -13.56 7.09 76.19
CA ASN A 554 -14.40 7.53 75.07
C ASN A 554 -13.48 8.39 74.15
N GLU A 555 -13.83 8.47 72.87
CA GLU A 555 -13.72 9.66 72.00
C GLU A 555 -12.40 10.34 71.54
N ASN A 556 -12.43 10.62 70.22
CA ASN A 556 -12.02 11.85 69.49
C ASN A 556 -10.59 12.07 68.95
N LYS A 557 -10.50 11.74 67.65
CA LYS A 557 -10.19 12.60 66.47
C LYS A 557 -8.78 13.25 66.26
N PRO A 558 -8.41 13.49 64.97
CA PRO A 558 -7.07 13.77 64.48
C PRO A 558 -6.81 15.26 64.16
N ALA A 559 -5.55 15.59 63.88
CA ALA A 559 -5.02 16.86 63.34
C ALA A 559 -3.56 16.59 62.90
N ASP A 560 -2.89 17.24 61.95
CA ASP A 560 -3.18 18.13 60.83
C ASP A 560 -1.78 18.40 60.19
N GLY A 561 -1.72 18.56 58.85
CA GLY A 561 -0.72 19.24 57.98
C GLY A 561 0.77 19.42 58.33
N PRO A 562 1.58 20.14 57.49
CA PRO A 562 1.20 21.00 56.37
C PRO A 562 1.98 20.83 55.05
N GLN A 563 1.55 21.67 54.09
CA GLN A 563 1.87 21.85 52.67
C GLN A 563 3.27 22.43 52.35
N ASN A 564 3.71 22.31 51.09
CA ASN A 564 4.14 23.43 50.23
C ASN A 564 4.43 23.01 48.77
N GLU A 565 3.86 23.76 47.81
CA GLU A 565 4.31 23.94 46.41
C GLU A 565 5.32 25.11 46.31
N PRO A 566 5.94 25.34 45.13
CA PRO A 566 5.60 26.60 44.44
C PRO A 566 5.49 26.53 42.90
N GLU A 567 5.00 27.66 42.39
CA GLU A 567 4.55 28.13 41.07
C GLU A 567 5.61 28.22 39.95
N ASP A 568 5.17 28.25 38.69
CA ASP A 568 5.65 29.21 37.66
C ASP A 568 4.67 29.28 36.45
N GLU A 569 4.15 30.49 36.21
CA GLU A 569 3.37 30.95 35.03
C GLU A 569 4.30 31.51 33.95
N PHE A 570 3.96 31.36 32.66
CA PHE A 570 4.32 32.32 31.60
C PHE A 570 3.28 32.32 30.47
N ASP A 571 2.69 33.48 30.21
CA ASP A 571 1.66 33.82 29.21
C ASP A 571 2.30 34.26 27.86
N PRO A 572 1.54 34.37 26.74
CA PRO A 572 2.03 34.64 25.38
C PRO A 572 2.00 36.13 25.00
N PRO A 573 2.43 36.50 23.77
CA PRO A 573 1.98 37.77 23.18
C PRO A 573 1.34 37.67 21.78
N GLU A 574 0.57 38.72 21.52
CA GLU A 574 -0.39 39.03 20.45
C GLU A 574 0.20 39.35 19.06
N GLU A 575 -0.71 39.43 18.08
CA GLU A 575 -0.58 40.04 16.75
C GLU A 575 -0.23 41.53 16.78
N ASN A 576 0.52 42.00 15.78
CA ASN A 576 0.25 43.31 15.15
C ASN A 576 0.75 43.37 13.71
N THR A 577 0.04 44.18 12.94
CA THR A 577 0.12 44.53 11.51
C THR A 577 1.41 45.24 11.09
N GLU A 578 1.95 44.88 9.92
CA GLU A 578 2.28 45.77 8.77
C GLU A 578 2.46 44.94 7.48
#